data_AF-A0A8X6XVP0-F1
#
_entry.id   AF-A0A8X6XVP0-F1
#
_cell.length_a   1.000
_cell.length_b   1.000
_cell.length_c   1.000
_cell.angle_alpha   90.00
_cell.angle_beta   90.00
_cell.angle_gamma   90.00
#
_symmetry.space_group_name_H-M   'P 1'
#
loop_
_entity.id
_entity.type
_entity.pdbx_description
1 polymer ?
#
loop_
_entity_poly.entity_id
_entity_poly.type
_entity_poly.pdbx_seq_one_letter_code
_entity_poly.pdbx_strand_id
1 'polypeptide(L)'
;MLSRENVSRIHLTTRQDIKNIKRSLGLTNQLYADDATNVRLMLEEMAEFGTDNPILGCKFQGCISSDYEGLNNEDFFLDIQHPLQKEMLKKFGEEIVSVDSTHGTNSYNFKLITVLVVDGF
;
A
#
# COMPACT_ATOMS: atom_id res chain seq x y z
N MET A 1 29.05 4.14 -20.49
CA MET A 1 29.13 5.44 -19.78
C MET A 1 27.70 5.84 -19.43
N LEU A 2 27.20 5.38 -18.28
CA LEU A 2 25.86 5.77 -17.81
C LEU A 2 25.91 7.26 -17.46
N SER A 3 25.06 8.07 -18.08
CA SER A 3 24.87 9.47 -17.68
C SER A 3 24.45 9.48 -16.22
N ARG A 4 25.22 10.16 -15.36
CA ARG A 4 24.77 10.49 -14.01
C ARG A 4 23.46 11.25 -14.15
N GLU A 5 22.33 10.60 -13.92
CA GLU A 5 21.12 11.33 -13.59
C GLU A 5 21.46 12.22 -12.39
N ASN A 6 21.25 13.52 -12.55
CA ASN A 6 21.60 14.48 -11.51
C ASN A 6 20.70 14.21 -10.30
N VAL A 7 21.28 13.61 -9.27
CA VAL A 7 20.62 13.39 -7.99
C VAL A 7 20.11 14.75 -7.48
N SER A 8 18.80 14.87 -7.31
CA SER A 8 18.14 16.09 -6.86
C SER A 8 17.51 15.90 -5.48
N ARG A 9 17.10 16.99 -4.84
CA ARG A 9 16.58 16.97 -3.46
C ARG A 9 15.35 16.06 -3.29
N ILE A 10 14.56 15.86 -4.35
CA ILE A 10 13.36 15.00 -4.33
C ILE A 10 13.72 13.51 -4.20
N HIS A 11 14.90 13.10 -4.68
CA HIS A 11 15.38 11.72 -4.55
C HIS A 11 15.86 11.39 -3.13
N LEU A 12 16.05 12.42 -2.29
CA LEU A 12 16.47 12.31 -0.90
C LEU A 12 15.32 12.67 0.06
N THR A 13 14.10 12.30 -0.31
CA THR A 13 12.90 12.57 0.51
C THR A 13 13.04 11.88 1.87
N THR A 14 12.93 12.66 2.94
CA THR A 14 13.01 12.18 4.32
C THR A 14 11.62 12.13 4.96
N ARG A 15 11.51 11.44 6.11
CA ARG A 15 10.30 11.49 6.94
C ARG A 15 9.94 12.92 7.38
N GLN A 16 10.94 13.79 7.56
CA GLN A 16 10.70 15.18 7.92
C GLN A 16 10.09 15.96 6.76
N ASP A 17 10.51 15.69 5.53
CA ASP A 17 9.92 16.31 4.33
C ASP A 17 8.45 15.95 4.19
N ILE A 18 8.11 14.68 4.39
CA ILE A 18 6.71 14.21 4.39
C ILE A 18 5.90 14.92 5.48
N LYS A 19 6.44 15.07 6.70
CA LYS A 19 5.78 15.82 7.78
C LYS A 19 5.56 17.29 7.43
N ASN A 20 6.55 17.92 6.78
CA ASN A 20 6.46 19.32 6.36
C ASN A 20 5.40 19.51 5.28
N ILE A 21 5.36 18.64 4.26
CA ILE A 21 4.37 18.65 3.18
C ILE A 21 2.96 18.45 3.76
N LYS A 22 2.80 17.46 4.64
CA LYS A 22 1.54 17.21 5.34
C LYS A 22 1.06 18.46 6.07
N ARG A 23 1.96 19.12 6.81
CA ARG A 23 1.66 20.37 7.53
C ARG A 23 1.29 21.51 6.59
N SER A 24 2.04 21.72 5.50
CA SER A 24 1.77 22.81 4.56
C SER A 24 0.45 22.65 3.80
N LEU A 25 0.03 21.41 3.57
CA LEU A 25 -1.24 21.08 2.92
C LEU A 25 -2.41 20.99 3.91
N GLY A 26 -2.17 21.18 5.22
CA GLY A 26 -3.21 21.06 6.23
C GLY A 26 -3.79 19.64 6.37
N LEU A 27 -3.05 18.62 5.92
CA LEU A 27 -3.52 17.24 5.93
C LEU A 27 -3.49 16.68 7.36
N THR A 28 -4.56 15.98 7.74
CA THR A 28 -4.64 15.18 8.96
C THR A 28 -4.56 13.70 8.59
N ASN A 29 -3.96 12.87 9.47
CA ASN A 29 -3.88 11.42 9.22
C ASN A 29 -5.16 10.68 9.65
N GLN A 30 -6.06 11.39 10.31
CA GLN A 30 -7.14 10.79 11.06
C GLN A 30 -8.30 11.78 11.04
N LEU A 31 -9.34 11.43 10.27
CA LEU A 31 -10.60 12.18 10.26
C LEU A 31 -11.45 11.77 11.46
N TYR A 32 -11.38 10.48 11.83
CA TYR A 32 -12.14 9.88 12.93
C TYR A 32 -11.24 9.11 13.89
N ALA A 33 -11.62 9.03 15.17
CA ALA A 33 -10.85 8.31 16.19
C ALA A 33 -10.68 6.80 15.89
N ASP A 34 -11.58 6.23 15.08
CA ASP A 34 -11.55 4.83 14.67
C ASP A 34 -10.79 4.63 13.35
N ASP A 35 -9.71 3.87 13.39
CA ASP A 35 -8.85 3.63 12.23
C ASP A 35 -9.55 2.81 11.14
N ALA A 36 -10.42 1.86 11.53
CA ALA A 36 -11.17 1.05 10.57
C ALA A 36 -12.09 1.93 9.71
N THR A 37 -12.74 2.94 10.31
CA THR A 37 -13.54 3.95 9.61
C THR A 37 -12.70 4.78 8.66
N ASN A 38 -11.52 5.26 9.08
CA ASN A 38 -10.64 6.02 8.19
C ASN A 38 -10.18 5.18 6.98
N VAL A 39 -9.83 3.90 7.20
CA VAL A 39 -9.47 2.98 6.12
C VAL A 39 -10.64 2.81 5.16
N ARG A 40 -11.86 2.60 5.67
CA ARG A 40 -13.06 2.49 4.82
C ARG A 40 -13.27 3.71 3.94
N LEU A 41 -13.19 4.91 4.51
CA LEU A 41 -13.33 6.16 3.74
C LEU A 41 -12.24 6.31 2.68
N MET A 42 -11.00 5.95 3.01
CA MET A 42 -9.90 5.95 2.04
C MET A 42 -10.19 4.99 0.86
N LEU A 43 -10.76 3.80 1.11
CA LEU A 43 -11.13 2.88 0.02
C LEU A 43 -12.26 3.44 -0.85
N GLU A 44 -13.25 4.11 -0.24
CA GLU A 44 -14.34 4.78 -0.96
C GLU A 44 -13.80 5.92 -1.85
N GLU A 45 -12.88 6.73 -1.33
CA GLU A 45 -12.21 7.77 -2.12
C GLU A 45 -11.37 7.20 -3.27
N MET A 46 -10.63 6.12 -3.03
CA MET A 46 -9.81 5.46 -4.06
C MET A 46 -10.64 4.78 -5.15
N ALA A 47 -11.88 4.39 -4.86
CA ALA A 47 -12.78 3.82 -5.85
C ALA A 47 -13.06 4.81 -7.01
N GLU A 48 -13.03 6.12 -6.73
CA GLU A 48 -13.21 7.18 -7.73
C GLU A 48 -12.05 7.26 -8.73
N PHE A 49 -10.92 6.60 -8.47
CA PHE A 49 -9.76 6.59 -9.38
C PHE A 49 -9.94 5.65 -10.58
N GLY A 50 -11.03 4.88 -10.63
CA GLY A 50 -11.35 4.02 -11.78
C GLY A 50 -10.23 3.01 -12.09
N THR A 51 -9.65 3.10 -13.28
CA THR A 51 -8.54 2.21 -13.70
C THR A 51 -7.25 2.42 -12.91
N ASP A 52 -7.10 3.58 -12.26
CA ASP A 52 -5.94 3.91 -11.44
C ASP A 52 -6.14 3.56 -9.96
N ASN A 53 -7.29 2.95 -9.60
CA ASN A 53 -7.56 2.49 -8.25
C ASN A 53 -6.50 1.46 -7.82
N PRO A 54 -5.70 1.74 -6.78
CA PRO A 54 -4.66 0.83 -6.31
C PRO A 54 -5.22 -0.34 -5.49
N ILE A 55 -6.51 -0.33 -5.13
CA ILE A 55 -7.12 -1.37 -4.29
C ILE A 55 -7.52 -2.55 -5.17
N LEU A 56 -6.88 -3.70 -4.94
CA LEU A 56 -7.18 -4.95 -5.64
C LEU A 56 -8.25 -5.76 -4.91
N GLY A 57 -8.35 -5.61 -3.59
CA GLY A 57 -9.23 -6.40 -2.77
C GLY A 57 -9.32 -5.92 -1.33
N CYS A 58 -10.49 -6.09 -0.71
CA CYS A 58 -10.64 -5.80 0.72
C CYS A 58 -11.71 -6.67 1.38
N LYS A 59 -11.51 -6.96 2.66
CA LYS A 59 -12.49 -7.58 3.55
C LYS A 59 -12.38 -6.94 4.93
N PHE A 60 -13.50 -6.44 5.43
CA PHE A 60 -13.59 -5.92 6.79
C PHE A 60 -13.97 -7.03 7.79
N GLN A 61 -13.62 -6.82 9.05
CA GLN A 61 -14.06 -7.69 10.14
C GLN A 61 -15.58 -7.64 10.26
N GLY A 62 -16.23 -8.76 10.59
CA GLY A 62 -17.69 -8.85 10.64
C GLY A 62 -18.37 -9.05 9.27
N CYS A 63 -17.60 -9.06 8.17
CA CYS A 63 -18.09 -9.39 6.84
C CYS A 63 -17.70 -10.82 6.44
N ILE A 64 -18.67 -11.55 5.86
CA ILE A 64 -18.42 -12.81 5.15
C ILE A 64 -18.18 -12.46 3.68
N SER A 65 -17.03 -12.85 3.14
CA SER A 65 -16.74 -12.75 1.70
C SER A 65 -16.43 -14.14 1.17
N SER A 66 -17.07 -14.52 0.06
CA SER A 66 -16.77 -15.74 -0.69
C SER A 66 -15.52 -15.63 -1.54
N ASP A 67 -15.00 -14.41 -1.70
CA ASP A 67 -13.94 -14.11 -2.67
C ASP A 67 -12.55 -14.45 -2.14
N TYR A 68 -12.43 -14.70 -0.83
CA TYR A 68 -11.18 -15.00 -0.15
C TYR A 68 -11.31 -16.28 0.69
N GLU A 69 -10.90 -17.40 0.12
CA GLU A 69 -10.84 -18.67 0.84
C GLU A 69 -9.88 -18.59 2.03
N GLY A 70 -10.29 -19.16 3.17
CA GLY A 70 -9.47 -19.23 4.37
C GLY A 70 -9.50 -18.01 5.30
N LEU A 71 -10.23 -16.94 4.96
CA LEU A 71 -10.48 -15.82 5.87
C LEU A 71 -11.74 -16.05 6.71
N ASN A 72 -11.61 -15.92 8.02
CA ASN A 72 -12.72 -15.98 8.97
C ASN A 72 -13.42 -14.63 9.08
N ASN A 73 -14.58 -14.59 9.73
CA ASN A 73 -15.36 -13.36 9.92
C ASN A 73 -14.54 -12.23 10.57
N GLU A 74 -13.72 -12.56 11.55
CA GLU A 74 -12.92 -11.60 12.33
C GLU A 74 -11.63 -11.16 11.61
N ASP A 75 -11.30 -11.74 10.45
CA ASP A 75 -10.09 -11.38 9.72
C ASP A 75 -10.30 -10.11 8.89
N PHE A 76 -9.35 -9.17 9.03
CA PHE A 76 -9.22 -8.01 8.16
C PHE A 76 -8.22 -8.33 7.03
N PHE A 77 -8.57 -7.95 5.80
CA PHE A 77 -7.70 -8.10 4.64
C PHE A 77 -7.78 -6.87 3.74
N LEU A 78 -6.63 -6.44 3.24
CA LEU A 78 -6.50 -5.36 2.29
C LEU A 78 -5.35 -5.68 1.33
N ASP A 79 -5.65 -5.73 0.05
CA ASP A 79 -4.69 -5.88 -1.03
C ASP A 79 -4.59 -4.56 -1.81
N ILE A 80 -3.37 -4.03 -1.87
CA ILE A 80 -3.06 -2.74 -2.47
C ILE A 80 -1.85 -2.86 -3.40
N GLN A 81 -2.03 -2.44 -4.64
CA GLN A 81 -1.01 -2.38 -5.66
C GLN A 81 -1.33 -1.24 -6.63
N HIS A 82 -0.47 -0.21 -6.66
CA HIS A 82 -0.58 0.86 -7.65
C HIS A 82 -0.41 0.29 -9.08
N PRO A 83 -1.11 0.82 -10.11
CA PRO A 83 -1.00 0.34 -11.49
C PRO A 83 0.45 0.22 -11.99
N LEU A 84 1.30 1.21 -11.66
CA LEU A 84 2.74 1.13 -11.98
C LEU A 84 3.42 -0.09 -11.33
N GLN A 85 3.12 -0.41 -10.07
CA GLN A 85 3.67 -1.59 -9.39
C GLN A 85 3.20 -2.89 -10.04
N LYS A 86 1.96 -2.94 -10.55
CA LYS A 86 1.46 -4.06 -11.35
C LYS A 86 2.28 -4.27 -12.62
N GLU A 87 2.57 -3.19 -13.34
CA GLU A 87 3.40 -3.26 -14.55
C GLU A 87 4.85 -3.65 -14.22
N MET A 88 5.41 -3.17 -13.10
CA MET A 88 6.72 -3.63 -12.62
C MET A 88 6.71 -5.12 -12.28
N LEU A 89 5.68 -5.62 -11.58
CA LEU A 89 5.55 -7.04 -11.26
C LEU A 89 5.45 -7.90 -12.52
N LYS A 90 4.65 -7.50 -13.52
CA LYS A 90 4.57 -8.22 -14.81
C LYS A 90 5.90 -8.23 -15.55
N LYS A 91 6.65 -7.11 -15.51
CA LYS A 91 7.89 -6.96 -16.26
C LYS A 91 9.06 -7.70 -15.63
N PHE A 92 9.15 -7.73 -14.30
CA PHE A 92 10.33 -8.20 -13.58
C PHE A 92 10.07 -9.43 -12.69
N GLY A 93 8.80 -9.80 -12.48
CA GLY A 93 8.42 -10.93 -11.62
C GLY A 93 8.65 -12.31 -12.22
N GLU A 94 9.06 -12.42 -13.50
CA GLU A 94 9.35 -13.72 -14.11
C GLU A 94 10.67 -14.34 -13.61
N GLU A 95 11.64 -13.51 -13.20
CA GLU A 95 12.93 -14.01 -12.70
C GLU A 95 12.85 -14.35 -11.21
N ILE A 96 12.56 -13.34 -10.37
CA ILE A 96 12.54 -13.47 -8.92
C ILE A 96 11.42 -12.63 -8.34
N VAL A 97 10.56 -13.27 -7.55
CA VAL A 97 9.61 -12.61 -6.66
C VAL A 97 10.04 -12.88 -5.22
N SER A 98 10.29 -11.82 -4.46
CA SER A 98 10.57 -11.91 -3.03
C SER A 98 9.31 -11.57 -2.25
N VAL A 99 8.93 -12.45 -1.33
CA VAL A 99 7.80 -12.23 -0.43
C VAL A 99 8.37 -12.08 0.97
N ASP A 100 8.21 -10.89 1.53
CA ASP A 100 8.62 -10.59 2.90
C ASP A 100 7.39 -10.37 3.78
N SER A 101 7.38 -10.98 4.96
CA SER A 101 6.34 -10.72 5.95
C SER A 101 6.98 -10.08 7.16
N THR A 102 6.34 -9.08 7.74
CA THR A 102 6.85 -8.45 8.96
C THR A 102 7.16 -9.48 10.05
N HIS A 103 8.29 -9.32 10.74
CA HIS A 103 8.55 -10.10 11.94
C HIS A 103 7.59 -9.64 13.05
N GLY A 104 6.50 -10.38 13.20
CA GLY A 104 5.38 -10.01 14.07
C GLY A 104 4.31 -9.22 13.34
N THR A 105 3.52 -8.49 14.12
CA THR A 105 2.32 -7.78 13.66
C THR A 105 2.44 -6.29 13.93
N ASN A 106 1.59 -5.49 13.28
CA ASN A 106 1.42 -4.08 13.66
C ASN A 106 0.74 -3.95 15.03
N SER A 107 0.49 -2.72 15.47
CA SER A 107 -0.20 -2.41 16.75
C SER A 107 -1.62 -2.98 16.86
N TYR A 108 -2.20 -3.44 15.76
CA TYR A 108 -3.54 -4.04 15.67
C TYR A 108 -3.48 -5.56 15.49
N ASN A 109 -2.32 -6.18 15.65
CA ASN A 109 -2.11 -7.62 15.44
C ASN A 109 -2.34 -8.10 13.99
N PHE A 110 -2.24 -7.21 12.99
CA PHE A 110 -2.26 -7.60 11.58
C PHE A 110 -0.84 -7.85 11.05
N LYS A 111 -0.71 -8.87 10.20
CA LYS A 111 0.51 -9.13 9.44
C LYS A 111 0.53 -8.26 8.19
N LEU A 112 1.71 -7.73 7.86
CA LEU A 112 1.94 -7.08 6.57
C LEU A 112 2.81 -8.02 5.73
N ILE A 113 2.34 -8.32 4.52
CA ILE A 113 3.08 -9.08 3.52
C ILE A 113 3.42 -8.11 2.39
N THR A 114 4.70 -8.07 2.01
CA THR A 114 5.21 -7.22 0.94
C THR A 114 5.73 -8.12 -0.17
N VAL A 115 5.26 -7.88 -1.39
CA VAL A 115 5.77 -8.52 -2.60
C VAL A 115 6.74 -7.56 -3.28
N LEU A 116 7.96 -8.03 -3.50
CA LEU A 116 9.05 -7.28 -4.11
C LEU A 116 9.52 -7.99 -5.37
N VAL A 117 9.86 -7.21 -6.38
CA VAL A 117 10.56 -7.69 -7.58
C VAL A 117 11.87 -6.94 -7.71
N VAL A 118 12.89 -7.61 -8.23
CA VAL A 118 14.18 -6.99 -8.54
C VAL A 118 14.01 -6.20 -9.83
N ASP A 119 14.23 -4.89 -9.81
CA ASP A 119 14.34 -4.14 -11.05
C ASP A 119 15.65 -4.51 -11.75
N GLY A 120 15.61 -4.71 -13.07
CA GLY A 120 16.75 -5.26 -13.83
C GLY A 120 17.94 -4.30 -14.03
N PHE A 121 18.33 -3.53 -13.01
CA PHE A 121 19.43 -2.56 -13.03
C PHE A 121 20.61 -2.95 -12.14
#